data_AF-A0A1G7XWZ0-F1
#
_entry.id   AF-A0A1G7XWZ0-F1
#
_cell.length_a   1.000
_cell.length_b   1.000
_cell.length_c   1.000
_cell.angle_alpha   90.00
_cell.angle_beta   90.00
_cell.angle_gamma   90.00
#
_symmetry.space_group_name_H-M   'P 1'
#
loop_
_entity.id
_entity.type
_entity.pdbx_description
1 polymer ?
#
loop_
_entity_poly.entity_id
_entity_poly.type
_entity_poly.pdbx_seq_one_letter_code
_entity_poly.pdbx_strand_id
1 'polypeptide(L)'
;MNWQFINDLQDIYSLLDEIGAQTAERDYPILWEKVHATSCAQIGRMLAEKRGVDVEWAALACALHDIGRWFSGRQNEHAPKGEEPVRAFLSQRADTKETKELIIKAVINHSKKEEIGSPLEEIVKDADILDCHWHGEDMTKPFHIARLRKALEDLNVQT
;
A
#
# COMPACT_ATOMS: atom_id res chain seq x y z
N MET A 1 13.35 17.63 -2.40
CA MET A 1 12.88 16.38 -3.05
C MET A 1 13.67 15.24 -2.43
N ASN A 2 13.00 14.22 -1.90
CA ASN A 2 13.69 13.04 -1.35
C ASN A 2 14.03 12.08 -2.50
N TRP A 3 15.31 11.99 -2.86
CA TRP A 3 15.77 11.17 -3.98
C TRP A 3 15.62 9.67 -3.73
N GLN A 4 15.71 9.22 -2.47
CA GLN A 4 15.55 7.80 -2.17
C GLN A 4 14.16 7.32 -2.56
N PHE A 5 13.12 8.05 -2.19
CA PHE A 5 11.76 7.67 -2.55
C PHE A 5 11.47 7.79 -4.05
N ILE A 6 12.07 8.77 -4.74
CA ILE A 6 11.95 8.85 -6.19
C ILE A 6 12.56 7.61 -6.86
N ASN A 7 13.70 7.13 -6.38
CA ASN A 7 14.28 5.87 -6.84
C ASN A 7 13.37 4.68 -6.52
N ASP A 8 12.78 4.64 -5.32
CA ASP A 8 11.85 3.57 -4.93
C ASP A 8 10.62 3.51 -5.85
N LEU A 9 10.05 4.67 -6.20
CA LEU A 9 8.95 4.74 -7.17
C LEU A 9 9.39 4.34 -8.57
N GLN A 10 10.61 4.71 -8.99
CA GLN A 10 11.17 4.28 -10.27
C GLN A 10 11.31 2.75 -10.34
N ASP A 11 11.77 2.12 -9.26
CA ASP A 11 11.90 0.66 -9.16
C ASP A 11 10.51 -0.02 -9.19
N ILE A 12 9.53 0.54 -8.47
CA ILE A 12 8.14 0.06 -8.48
C ILE A 12 7.54 0.14 -9.90
N TYR A 13 7.73 1.27 -10.59
CA TYR A 13 7.18 1.45 -11.93
C TYR A 13 7.83 0.51 -12.93
N SER A 14 9.15 0.32 -12.84
CA SER A 14 9.90 -0.61 -13.68
C SER A 14 9.39 -2.05 -13.49
N LEU A 15 9.19 -2.47 -12.23
CA LEU A 15 8.61 -3.77 -11.90
C LEU A 15 7.19 -3.93 -12.48
N LEU A 16 6.34 -2.92 -12.33
CA LEU A 16 4.97 -2.96 -12.88
C LEU A 16 4.96 -3.00 -14.41
N ASP A 17 5.90 -2.34 -15.08
CA ASP A 17 6.07 -2.42 -16.54
C ASP A 17 6.52 -3.81 -16.99
N GLU A 18 7.47 -4.43 -16.30
CA GLU A 18 7.91 -5.80 -16.57
C GLU A 18 6.79 -6.83 -16.38
N ILE A 19 5.99 -6.68 -15.32
CA ILE A 19 4.81 -7.50 -15.07
C ILE A 19 3.75 -7.26 -16.16
N GLY A 20 3.53 -6.01 -16.56
CA GLY A 20 2.53 -5.64 -17.56
C GLY A 20 2.84 -6.09 -18.98
N ALA A 21 4.11 -6.33 -19.30
CA ALA A 21 4.51 -6.93 -20.57
C ALA A 21 4.10 -8.40 -20.69
N GLN A 22 3.75 -9.06 -19.58
CA GLN A 22 3.30 -10.45 -19.56
C GLN A 22 1.81 -10.53 -19.93
N THR A 23 1.45 -11.40 -20.87
CA THR A 23 0.05 -11.65 -21.24
C THR A 23 -0.62 -12.56 -20.21
N ALA A 24 -1.01 -11.98 -19.07
CA ALA A 24 -1.79 -12.63 -18.03
C ALA A 24 -3.16 -11.95 -17.88
N GLU A 25 -4.19 -12.74 -17.56
CA GLU A 25 -5.48 -12.18 -17.14
C GLU A 25 -5.33 -11.54 -15.75
N ARG A 26 -5.92 -10.37 -15.56
CA ARG A 26 -5.77 -9.57 -14.32
C ARG A 26 -7.09 -8.92 -13.94
N ASP A 27 -7.36 -8.87 -12.65
CA ASP A 27 -8.57 -8.23 -12.11
C ASP A 27 -8.49 -6.70 -12.23
N TYR A 28 -7.29 -6.14 -12.21
CA TYR A 28 -7.02 -4.71 -12.42
C TYR A 28 -5.94 -4.47 -13.49
N PRO A 29 -6.06 -3.40 -14.28
CA PRO A 29 -5.03 -3.03 -15.25
C PRO A 29 -3.76 -2.51 -14.54
N ILE A 30 -2.60 -2.70 -15.15
CA ILE A 30 -1.32 -2.20 -14.60
C ILE A 30 -1.32 -0.68 -14.39
N LEU A 31 -2.05 0.06 -15.23
CA LEU A 31 -2.21 1.50 -15.04
C LEU A 31 -2.86 1.83 -13.69
N TRP A 32 -3.86 1.06 -13.27
CA TRP A 32 -4.47 1.21 -11.95
C TRP A 32 -3.45 0.95 -10.85
N GLU A 33 -2.70 -0.14 -10.94
CA GLU A 33 -1.68 -0.48 -9.93
C GLU A 33 -0.64 0.65 -9.77
N LYS A 34 -0.22 1.29 -10.87
CA LYS A 34 0.70 2.44 -10.82
C LYS A 34 0.07 3.65 -10.12
N VAL A 35 -1.17 3.99 -10.48
CA VAL A 35 -1.90 5.13 -9.90
C VAL A 35 -2.07 4.90 -8.41
N HIS A 36 -2.69 3.77 -8.04
CA HIS A 36 -3.00 3.38 -6.67
C HIS A 36 -1.75 3.30 -5.77
N ALA A 37 -0.66 2.69 -6.26
CA ALA A 37 0.60 2.65 -5.51
C ALA A 37 1.14 4.07 -5.24
N THR A 38 1.07 4.96 -6.23
CA THR A 38 1.63 6.31 -6.12
C THR A 38 0.80 7.19 -5.19
N SER A 39 -0.51 7.15 -5.33
CA SER A 39 -1.44 7.94 -4.52
C SER A 39 -1.49 7.43 -3.09
N CYS A 40 -1.54 6.12 -2.86
CA CYS A 40 -1.42 5.52 -1.53
C CYS A 40 -0.12 5.92 -0.84
N ALA A 41 1.00 6.00 -1.57
CA ALA A 41 2.26 6.46 -1.00
C ALA A 41 2.18 7.90 -0.48
N GLN A 42 1.52 8.82 -1.19
CA GLN A 42 1.34 10.21 -0.75
C GLN A 42 0.37 10.32 0.43
N ILE A 43 -0.73 9.57 0.41
CA ILE A 43 -1.68 9.50 1.53
C ILE A 43 -0.97 8.95 2.77
N GLY A 44 -0.17 7.90 2.60
CA GLY A 44 0.66 7.31 3.64
C GLY A 44 1.63 8.30 4.27
N ARG A 45 2.29 9.16 3.47
CA ARG A 45 3.15 10.25 3.99
C ARG A 45 2.38 11.20 4.89
N MET A 46 1.25 11.71 4.40
CA MET A 46 0.42 12.65 5.14
C MET A 46 -0.08 12.03 6.47
N LEU A 47 -0.53 10.77 6.43
CA LEU A 47 -0.96 10.06 7.63
C LEU A 47 0.20 9.83 8.61
N ALA A 48 1.39 9.51 8.12
CA ALA A 48 2.58 9.30 8.93
C ALA A 48 3.04 10.57 9.65
N GLU A 49 3.06 11.72 8.96
CA GLU A 49 3.34 13.02 9.57
C GLU A 49 2.36 13.34 10.70
N LYS A 50 1.06 13.11 10.46
CA LYS A 50 0.02 13.34 11.48
C LYS A 50 0.15 12.40 12.68
N ARG A 51 0.57 11.15 12.47
CA ARG A 51 0.55 10.07 13.47
C ARG A 51 1.92 9.80 14.12
N GLY A 52 2.95 10.55 13.73
CA GLY A 52 4.30 10.40 14.28
C GLY A 52 4.98 9.07 13.89
N VAL A 53 4.70 8.57 12.68
CA VAL A 53 5.35 7.38 12.11
C VAL A 53 6.39 7.84 11.07
N ASP A 54 7.41 7.03 10.81
CA ASP A 54 8.40 7.32 9.79
C ASP A 54 7.74 7.49 8.41
N VAL A 55 7.90 8.68 7.84
CA VAL A 55 7.23 9.11 6.61
C VAL A 55 7.70 8.33 5.40
N GLU A 56 8.98 7.92 5.35
CA GLU A 56 9.54 7.21 4.22
C GLU A 56 9.13 5.73 4.24
N TRP A 57 9.11 5.12 5.43
CA TRP A 57 8.63 3.74 5.58
C TRP A 57 7.13 3.63 5.33
N ALA A 58 6.35 4.61 5.77
CA ALA A 58 4.93 4.69 5.47
C ALA A 58 4.67 4.80 3.96
N ALA A 59 5.37 5.70 3.27
CA ALA A 59 5.23 5.88 1.84
C ALA A 59 5.57 4.59 1.08
N LEU A 60 6.69 3.96 1.42
CA LEU A 60 7.14 2.73 0.77
C LEU A 60 6.20 1.55 1.04
N ALA A 61 5.76 1.35 2.29
CA ALA A 61 4.83 0.30 2.63
C ALA A 61 3.47 0.48 1.93
N CYS A 62 2.96 1.71 1.86
CA CYS A 62 1.73 2.02 1.13
C CYS A 62 1.90 1.80 -0.37
N ALA A 63 3.04 2.16 -0.95
CA ALA A 63 3.30 1.94 -2.37
C ALA A 63 3.34 0.45 -2.73
N LEU A 64 3.89 -0.39 -1.85
CA LEU A 64 4.11 -1.82 -2.08
C LEU A 64 2.96 -2.73 -1.65
N HIS A 65 1.92 -2.20 -0.99
CA HIS A 65 0.96 -3.04 -0.26
C HIS A 65 0.23 -4.07 -1.12
N ASP A 66 0.04 -3.76 -2.40
CA ASP A 66 -0.63 -4.61 -3.38
C ASP A 66 0.32 -5.46 -4.25
N ILE A 67 1.60 -5.55 -3.90
CA ILE A 67 2.59 -6.28 -4.69
C ILE A 67 2.22 -7.76 -4.94
N GLY A 68 1.49 -8.40 -4.02
CA GLY A 68 0.96 -9.75 -4.26
C GLY A 68 -0.07 -9.81 -5.40
N ARG A 69 -0.88 -8.76 -5.58
CA ARG A 69 -1.78 -8.61 -6.73
C ARG A 69 -1.00 -8.33 -8.01
N TRP A 70 0.10 -7.57 -7.91
CA TRP A 70 0.93 -7.27 -9.08
C TRP A 70 1.44 -8.57 -9.70
N PHE A 71 1.99 -9.48 -8.91
CA PHE A 71 2.49 -10.76 -9.42
C PHE A 71 1.38 -11.75 -9.77
N SER A 72 0.34 -11.88 -8.95
CA SER A 72 -0.71 -12.89 -9.17
C SER A 72 -1.76 -12.48 -10.21
N GLY A 73 -1.91 -11.18 -10.46
CA GLY A 73 -3.01 -10.62 -11.25
C GLY A 73 -4.38 -10.67 -10.56
N ARG A 74 -4.49 -11.20 -9.33
CA ARG A 74 -5.77 -11.48 -8.67
C ARG A 74 -5.96 -10.71 -7.38
N GLN A 75 -7.16 -10.17 -7.19
CA GLN A 75 -7.57 -9.50 -5.96
C GLN A 75 -7.78 -10.49 -4.81
N ASN A 76 -8.14 -11.73 -5.10
CA ASN A 76 -8.33 -12.70 -4.02
C ASN A 76 -7.00 -13.09 -3.36
N GLU A 77 -6.91 -12.87 -2.05
CA GLU A 77 -5.72 -13.17 -1.22
C GLU A 77 -4.44 -12.43 -1.64
N HIS A 78 -4.55 -11.24 -2.26
CA HIS A 78 -3.37 -10.48 -2.69
C HIS A 78 -2.43 -10.10 -1.55
N ALA A 79 -2.94 -9.72 -0.37
CA ALA A 79 -2.11 -9.33 0.76
C ALA A 79 -1.16 -10.46 1.23
N PRO A 80 -1.63 -11.66 1.62
CA PRO A 80 -0.71 -12.73 2.03
C PRO A 80 0.19 -13.22 0.89
N LYS A 81 -0.28 -13.19 -0.37
CA LYS A 81 0.56 -13.50 -1.55
C LYS A 81 1.67 -12.47 -1.80
N GLY A 82 1.62 -11.32 -1.12
CA GLY A 82 2.63 -10.28 -1.20
C GLY A 82 3.92 -10.61 -0.45
N GLU A 83 3.96 -11.60 0.45
CA GLU A 83 5.10 -11.84 1.34
C GLU A 83 6.42 -12.07 0.58
N GLU A 84 6.45 -13.04 -0.33
CA GLU A 84 7.66 -13.34 -1.11
C GLU A 84 8.05 -12.17 -2.02
N PRO A 85 7.13 -11.57 -2.83
CA PRO A 85 7.45 -10.40 -3.64
C PRO A 85 8.01 -9.21 -2.86
N VAL A 86 7.42 -8.86 -1.72
CA VAL A 86 7.90 -7.71 -0.92
C VAL A 86 9.26 -8.00 -0.30
N ARG A 87 9.52 -9.23 0.14
CA ARG A 87 10.85 -9.65 0.63
C ARG A 87 11.89 -9.54 -0.47
N ALA A 88 11.56 -9.98 -1.69
CA ALA A 88 12.45 -9.87 -2.84
C ALA A 88 12.75 -8.40 -3.18
N PHE A 89 11.74 -7.54 -3.22
CA PHE A 89 11.89 -6.10 -3.46
C PHE A 89 12.81 -5.43 -2.42
N LEU A 90 12.59 -5.72 -1.13
CA LEU A 90 13.37 -5.12 -0.04
C LEU A 90 14.78 -5.73 0.11
N SER A 91 15.09 -6.85 -0.55
CA SER A 91 16.38 -7.54 -0.41
C SER A 91 17.57 -6.66 -0.79
N GLN A 92 17.40 -5.82 -1.81
CA GLN A 92 18.46 -4.95 -2.35
C GLN A 92 18.66 -3.65 -1.57
N ARG A 93 17.77 -3.35 -0.61
CA ARG A 93 17.82 -2.10 0.17
C ARG A 93 18.80 -2.19 1.34
N ALA A 94 19.42 -1.07 1.69
CA ALA A 94 20.34 -0.94 2.81
C ALA A 94 19.67 -0.75 4.19
N ASP A 95 18.38 -1.07 4.32
CA ASP A 95 17.65 -0.99 5.59
C ASP A 95 17.99 -2.15 6.54
N THR A 96 17.73 -1.96 7.83
CA THR A 96 17.88 -3.02 8.85
C THR A 96 16.84 -4.13 8.64
N LYS A 97 17.13 -5.31 9.18
CA LYS A 97 16.19 -6.44 9.12
C LYS A 97 14.88 -6.07 9.82
N GLU A 98 14.96 -5.40 10.96
CA GLU A 98 13.81 -4.99 11.76
C GLU A 98 12.89 -4.05 10.97
N THR A 99 13.46 -3.05 10.29
CA THR A 99 12.72 -2.12 9.43
C THR A 99 12.03 -2.86 8.28
N LYS A 100 12.75 -3.76 7.60
CA LYS A 100 12.17 -4.55 6.50
C LYS A 100 11.00 -5.40 6.99
N GLU A 101 11.12 -6.07 8.13
CA GLU A 101 10.03 -6.89 8.69
C GLU A 101 8.79 -6.04 9.04
N LEU A 102 8.96 -4.79 9.50
CA LEU A 102 7.82 -3.89 9.73
C LEU A 102 7.06 -3.59 8.43
N ILE A 103 7.77 -3.30 7.34
CA ILE A 103 7.17 -3.05 6.02
C ILE A 103 6.49 -4.31 5.51
N ILE A 104 7.17 -5.47 5.56
CA ILE A 104 6.61 -6.76 5.12
C ILE A 104 5.31 -7.06 5.86
N LYS A 105 5.30 -6.87 7.19
CA LYS A 105 4.09 -7.09 8.00
C LYS A 105 2.95 -6.15 7.61
N ALA A 106 3.27 -4.87 7.37
CA ALA A 106 2.28 -3.90 6.89
C ALA A 106 1.67 -4.31 5.55
N VAL A 107 2.50 -4.74 4.59
CA VAL A 107 2.06 -5.24 3.29
C VAL A 107 1.16 -6.48 3.44
N ILE A 108 1.55 -7.51 4.19
CA ILE A 108 0.79 -8.77 4.18
C ILE A 108 -0.49 -8.74 5.04
N ASN A 109 -0.62 -7.75 5.93
CA ASN A 109 -1.78 -7.59 6.80
C ASN A 109 -2.72 -6.44 6.39
N HIS A 110 -2.42 -5.65 5.35
CA HIS A 110 -3.23 -4.47 5.00
C HIS A 110 -4.70 -4.81 4.66
N SER A 111 -4.98 -6.03 4.19
CA SER A 111 -6.34 -6.49 3.89
C SER A 111 -7.14 -6.89 5.13
N LYS A 112 -6.49 -7.14 6.28
CA LYS A 112 -7.10 -7.51 7.56
C LYS A 112 -7.62 -6.27 8.27
N LYS A 113 -8.69 -5.69 7.71
CA LYS A 113 -9.11 -4.35 8.07
C LYS A 113 -9.89 -4.27 9.40
N GLU A 114 -10.30 -5.42 9.90
CA GLU A 114 -10.94 -5.64 11.19
C GLU A 114 -9.93 -5.82 12.33
N GLU A 115 -8.68 -6.17 12.01
CA GLU A 115 -7.61 -6.37 13.00
C GLU A 115 -6.86 -5.07 13.25
N ILE A 116 -6.44 -4.86 14.49
CA ILE A 116 -5.53 -3.77 14.88
C ILE A 116 -4.09 -4.28 14.75
N GLY A 117 -3.29 -3.59 13.94
CA GLY A 117 -1.87 -3.85 13.75
C GLY A 117 -0.96 -2.83 14.44
N SER A 118 0.30 -2.83 14.03
CA SER A 118 1.27 -1.77 14.36
C SER A 118 0.86 -0.40 13.76
N PRO A 119 1.47 0.71 14.21
CA PRO A 119 1.21 2.02 13.63
C PRO A 119 1.39 2.08 12.10
N LEU A 120 2.38 1.38 11.56
CA LEU A 120 2.61 1.30 10.11
C LEU A 120 1.52 0.49 9.40
N GLU A 121 1.10 -0.65 9.98
CA GLU A 121 -0.02 -1.45 9.46
C GLU A 121 -1.31 -0.61 9.36
N GLU A 122 -1.62 0.19 10.40
CA GLU A 122 -2.82 1.04 10.40
C GLU A 122 -2.74 2.19 9.39
N ILE A 123 -1.55 2.75 9.13
CA ILE A 123 -1.37 3.74 8.06
C ILE A 123 -1.65 3.12 6.69
N VAL A 124 -1.10 1.94 6.39
CA VAL A 124 -1.32 1.28 5.08
C VAL A 124 -2.79 0.96 4.89
N LYS A 125 -3.45 0.42 5.92
CA LYS A 125 -4.89 0.10 5.88
C LYS A 125 -5.78 1.31 5.62
N ASP A 126 -5.45 2.44 6.23
CA ASP A 126 -6.23 3.68 6.08
C ASP A 126 -5.92 4.37 4.75
N ALA A 127 -4.67 4.36 4.31
CA ALA A 127 -4.26 4.92 3.03
C ALA A 127 -4.97 4.22 1.85
N ASP A 128 -4.98 2.89 1.85
CA ASP A 128 -5.68 2.06 0.85
C ASP A 128 -7.18 2.42 0.79
N ILE A 129 -7.87 2.44 1.94
CA ILE A 129 -9.31 2.77 2.00
C ILE A 129 -9.61 4.20 1.54
N LEU A 130 -8.80 5.17 1.94
CA LEU A 130 -8.97 6.56 1.53
C LEU A 130 -8.75 6.73 0.02
N ASP A 131 -7.74 6.04 -0.52
CA ASP A 131 -7.43 6.08 -1.94
C ASP A 131 -8.56 5.49 -2.79
N CYS A 132 -9.00 4.27 -2.47
CA CYS A 132 -10.16 3.64 -3.11
C CYS A 132 -11.40 4.55 -3.04
N HIS A 133 -11.67 5.16 -1.89
CA HIS A 133 -12.78 6.10 -1.73
C HIS A 133 -12.68 7.31 -2.66
N TRP A 134 -11.51 7.97 -2.72
CA TRP A 134 -11.33 9.14 -3.59
C TRP A 134 -11.26 8.80 -5.08
N HIS A 135 -10.95 7.55 -5.42
CA HIS A 135 -11.10 7.01 -6.78
C HIS A 135 -12.53 6.54 -7.12
N GLY A 136 -13.47 6.68 -6.18
CA GLY A 136 -14.89 6.42 -6.41
C GLY A 136 -15.32 4.98 -6.22
N GLU A 137 -14.53 4.16 -5.51
CA GLU A 137 -14.94 2.80 -5.17
C GLU A 137 -16.02 2.76 -4.07
N ASP A 138 -17.04 1.94 -4.30
CA ASP A 138 -18.10 1.71 -3.34
C ASP A 138 -17.66 0.74 -2.24
N MET A 139 -17.48 1.27 -1.02
CA MET A 139 -17.21 0.45 0.17
C MET A 139 -18.49 -0.25 0.64
N THR A 140 -18.57 -1.57 0.45
CA THR A 140 -19.74 -2.37 0.83
C THR A 140 -19.59 -3.12 2.14
N LYS A 141 -18.36 -3.42 2.57
CA LYS A 141 -18.09 -4.19 3.79
C LYS A 141 -18.23 -3.28 5.02
N PRO A 142 -18.99 -3.69 6.07
CA PRO A 142 -19.25 -2.85 7.24
C PRO A 142 -17.99 -2.30 7.92
N PHE A 143 -16.94 -3.13 8.02
CA PHE A 143 -15.67 -2.73 8.65
C PHE A 143 -14.83 -1.79 7.76
N HIS A 144 -14.96 -1.88 6.43
CA HIS A 144 -14.35 -0.90 5.51
C HIS A 144 -15.02 0.47 5.67
N ILE A 145 -16.36 0.50 5.73
CA ILE A 145 -17.14 1.73 5.94
C ILE A 145 -16.78 2.38 7.28
N ALA A 146 -16.72 1.59 8.36
CA ALA A 146 -16.37 2.10 9.68
C ALA A 146 -14.95 2.67 9.71
N ARG A 147 -13.98 1.99 9.09
CA ARG A 147 -12.60 2.50 8.97
C ARG A 147 -12.54 3.77 8.13
N LEU A 148 -13.21 3.81 6.98
CA LEU A 148 -13.25 5.00 6.12
C LEU A 148 -13.77 6.21 6.89
N ARG A 149 -14.89 6.08 7.61
CA ARG A 149 -15.45 7.17 8.42
C ARG A 149 -14.43 7.68 9.44
N LYS A 150 -13.80 6.77 10.18
CA LYS A 150 -12.77 7.14 11.16
C LYS A 150 -11.57 7.83 10.49
N ALA A 151 -11.12 7.34 9.34
CA ALA A 151 -10.01 7.94 8.61
C ALA A 151 -10.34 9.34 8.08
N LEU A 152 -11.57 9.57 7.60
CA LEU A 152 -12.04 10.89 7.18
C LEU A 152 -12.20 11.85 8.36
N GLU A 153 -12.75 11.38 9.48
CA GLU A 153 -12.84 12.13 10.74
C GLU A 153 -11.45 12.54 11.25
N ASP A 154 -10.47 11.62 11.25
CA ASP A 154 -9.08 11.90 11.59
C ASP A 154 -8.51 13.04 10.72
N LEU A 155 -8.90 13.11 9.46
CA LEU A 155 -8.48 14.14 8.50
C LEU A 155 -9.34 15.42 8.55
N ASN A 156 -10.36 15.48 9.40
CA ASN A 156 -11.38 16.55 9.44
C ASN A 156 -12.08 16.75 8.08
N VAL A 157 -12.25 15.68 7.30
CA VAL A 157 -13.04 15.71 6.07
C VAL A 157 -14.50 15.44 6.43
N GLN A 158 -15.39 16.32 6.01
CA GLN A 158 -16.83 16.15 6.27
C GLN A 158 -17.34 14.87 5.59
N THR A 159 -18.05 14.06 6.35
CA THR A 159 -18.68 12.80 5.91
C THR A 159 -20.17 12.96 5.66
#